data_AF-A0A8J5CQA5-F1
#
_entry.id   AF-A0A8J5CQA5-F1
#
_cell.length_a   1.000
_cell.length_b   1.000
_cell.length_c   1.000
_cell.angle_alpha   90.00
_cell.angle_beta   90.00
_cell.angle_gamma   90.00
#
_symmetry.space_group_name_H-M   'P 1'
#
loop_
_entity.id
_entity.type
_entity.pdbx_description
1 polymer ?
#
loop_
_entity_poly.entity_id
_entity_poly.type
_entity_poly.pdbx_seq_one_letter_code
_entity_poly.pdbx_strand_id
1 'polypeptide(L)'
;MKGGRRCLTDTQDDKKEVSATDPHLSSLRTKITFTPSHNDNGLEYSCHALHPALTQSAEHLTARVTLDVHYPPGAPEITGYTEGETVRAGDRKTLTCRSRGGNPLPEVFWYKDGTQIDKNFIKHRKYAVNDYEFEVQASDNMAKYEFAPSRVSINGPTEAKVADIISISCIAENSNPPSDVNLVINGQTPPGATSRTYKVEHGVGTL
;
A
#
# COMPACT_ATOMS: atom_id res chain seq x y z
N MET A 1 -2.24 0.20 27.32
CA MET A 1 -1.13 -0.52 27.98
C MET A 1 0.05 -0.58 27.02
N LYS A 2 1.21 -0.07 27.49
CA LYS A 2 2.60 -0.14 26.98
C LYS A 2 2.86 -0.05 25.45
N GLY A 3 3.18 1.16 24.99
CA GLY A 3 3.92 1.39 23.74
C GLY A 3 5.41 1.16 23.95
N GLY A 4 5.94 0.07 23.37
CA GLY A 4 7.36 -0.23 23.37
C GLY A 4 8.08 0.57 22.28
N ARG A 5 8.91 1.54 22.69
CA ARG A 5 9.90 2.17 21.80
C ARG A 5 10.91 1.09 21.42
N ARG A 6 11.00 0.75 20.14
CA ARG A 6 12.04 -0.15 19.64
C ARG A 6 13.33 0.66 19.56
N CYS A 7 14.34 0.30 20.35
CA CYS A 7 15.64 0.95 20.32
C CYS A 7 16.31 0.69 18.96
N LEU A 8 16.77 1.77 18.32
CA LEU A 8 17.69 1.69 17.20
C LEU A 8 19.02 1.16 17.75
N THR A 9 19.49 0.03 17.22
CA THR A 9 20.80 -0.50 17.55
C THR A 9 21.84 0.33 16.79
N ASP A 10 22.70 0.99 17.55
CA ASP A 10 23.92 1.64 17.07
C ASP A 10 24.73 0.62 16.25
N THR A 11 24.90 0.87 14.96
CA THR A 11 25.67 -0.03 14.09
C THR A 11 27.05 0.57 13.91
N GLN A 12 28.03 -0.28 14.22
CA GLN A 12 29.46 -0.02 14.27
C GLN A 12 29.95 0.75 13.04
N ASP A 13 30.81 1.72 13.32
CA ASP A 13 31.53 2.62 12.42
C ASP A 13 32.40 1.83 11.40
N ASP A 14 31.84 1.50 10.22
CA ASP A 14 32.58 0.91 9.09
C ASP A 14 33.46 2.00 8.43
N LYS A 15 34.69 2.15 8.93
CA LYS A 15 35.73 2.99 8.32
C LYS A 15 36.48 2.23 7.22
N LYS A 16 36.24 2.60 5.95
CA LYS A 16 37.18 2.68 4.78
C LYS A 16 36.38 2.75 3.46
N GLU A 17 36.76 3.43 2.37
CA GLU A 17 37.93 4.20 1.93
C GLU A 17 37.57 4.86 0.58
N VAL A 18 37.96 6.11 0.29
CA VAL A 18 38.28 6.59 -1.08
C VAL A 18 39.41 7.63 -0.99
N SER A 19 40.47 7.40 -1.77
CA SER A 19 41.65 8.26 -1.88
C SER A 19 41.44 9.45 -2.83
N ALA A 20 41.71 10.68 -2.37
CA ALA A 20 42.55 11.68 -3.05
C ALA A 20 42.66 13.00 -2.24
N THR A 21 43.86 13.24 -1.69
CA THR A 21 44.59 14.52 -1.58
C THR A 21 43.96 15.74 -0.89
N ASP A 22 43.79 15.68 0.44
CA ASP A 22 44.13 16.75 1.41
C ASP A 22 44.01 16.13 2.82
N PRO A 23 45.07 16.10 3.65
CA PRO A 23 44.99 15.54 5.01
C PRO A 23 44.04 16.30 5.95
N HIS A 24 43.51 17.46 5.53
CA HIS A 24 42.55 18.26 6.30
C HIS A 24 41.10 18.11 5.81
N LEU A 25 40.85 17.41 4.70
CA LEU A 25 39.51 17.21 4.18
C LEU A 25 39.00 15.80 4.48
N SER A 26 37.94 15.72 5.29
CA SER A 26 37.25 14.46 5.61
C SER A 26 35.79 14.50 5.16
N SER A 27 35.34 13.47 4.43
CA SER A 27 33.92 13.26 4.12
C SER A 27 33.35 12.20 5.06
N LEU A 28 32.15 12.44 5.60
CA LEU A 28 31.44 11.54 6.49
C LEU A 28 30.14 11.07 5.80
N ARG A 29 29.83 9.78 5.93
CA ARG A 29 28.58 9.20 5.43
C ARG A 29 27.99 8.28 6.48
N THR A 30 26.76 8.57 6.91
CA THR A 30 25.95 7.65 7.73
C THR A 30 24.95 6.91 6.84
N LYS A 31 24.67 5.65 7.18
CA LYS A 31 23.72 4.81 6.45
C LYS A 31 22.96 3.94 7.45
N ILE A 32 21.63 3.94 7.34
CA ILE A 32 20.75 3.00 8.03
C ILE A 32 20.07 2.07 7.01
N THR A 33 19.77 0.84 7.41
CA THR A 33 19.01 -0.11 6.60
C THR A 33 17.94 -0.74 7.46
N PHE A 34 16.68 -0.70 7.02
CA PHE A 34 15.55 -1.28 7.74
C PHE A 34 14.40 -1.59 6.77
N THR A 35 13.43 -2.38 7.21
CA THR A 35 12.20 -2.68 6.47
C THR A 35 11.04 -1.86 7.05
N PRO A 36 10.50 -0.86 6.33
CA PRO A 36 9.41 -0.04 6.84
C PRO A 36 8.10 -0.82 6.95
N SER A 37 7.27 -0.42 7.90
CA SER A 37 5.87 -0.83 8.08
C SER A 37 4.92 0.31 7.71
N HIS A 38 3.62 0.02 7.59
CA HIS A 38 2.61 1.06 7.35
C HIS A 38 2.56 2.14 8.46
N ASN A 39 3.05 1.83 9.67
CA ASN A 39 3.11 2.79 10.78
C ASN A 39 4.26 3.79 10.64
N ASP A 40 5.22 3.53 9.75
CA ASP A 40 6.34 4.43 9.49
C ASP A 40 6.00 5.50 8.43
N ASN A 41 4.82 5.40 7.81
CA ASN A 41 4.34 6.39 6.85
C ASN A 41 4.19 7.77 7.50
N GLY A 42 4.80 8.79 6.89
CA GLY A 42 4.78 10.16 7.38
C GLY A 42 5.79 10.45 8.51
N LEU A 43 6.63 9.48 8.90
CA LEU A 43 7.73 9.75 9.82
C LEU A 43 8.78 10.65 9.14
N GLU A 44 9.24 11.67 9.87
CA GLU A 44 10.32 12.56 9.43
C GLU A 44 11.67 12.03 9.93
N TYR A 45 12.62 11.91 9.01
CA TYR A 45 14.01 11.59 9.27
C TYR A 45 14.85 12.84 9.10
N SER A 46 15.69 13.14 10.08
CA SER A 46 16.59 14.29 10.05
C SER A 46 18.06 13.87 10.18
N CYS A 47 18.91 14.48 9.38
CA CYS A 47 20.36 14.36 9.46
C CYS A 47 20.94 15.72 9.88
N HIS A 48 21.75 15.73 10.94
CA HIS A 48 22.34 16.94 11.50
C HIS A 48 23.86 16.87 11.39
N ALA A 49 24.47 17.86 10.74
CA ALA A 49 25.92 17.99 10.69
C ALA A 49 26.38 19.06 11.70
N LEU A 50 27.31 18.66 12.58
CA LEU A 50 27.91 19.52 13.58
C LEU A 50 29.36 19.81 13.17
N HIS A 51 29.75 21.07 13.15
CA HIS A 51 31.13 21.48 12.89
C HIS A 51 31.53 22.65 13.81
N PRO A 52 32.75 22.67 14.39
CA PRO A 52 33.18 23.73 15.31
C PRO A 52 33.06 25.15 14.74
N ALA A 53 33.24 25.32 13.42
CA ALA A 53 33.07 26.63 12.77
C ALA A 53 31.61 27.13 12.70
N LEU A 54 30.62 26.24 12.89
CA LEU A 54 29.20 26.57 12.88
C LEU A 54 28.64 26.85 14.28
N THR A 55 29.49 26.91 15.32
CA THR A 55 29.07 27.07 16.73
C THR A 55 28.47 28.45 17.05
N GLN A 56 28.76 29.47 16.24
CA GLN A 56 28.22 30.83 16.43
C GLN A 56 26.85 31.03 15.75
N SER A 57 26.50 30.18 14.80
CA SER A 57 25.16 30.12 14.20
C SER A 57 24.35 29.06 14.94
N ALA A 58 23.20 29.42 15.50
CA ALA A 58 22.26 28.45 16.09
C ALA A 58 21.68 27.43 15.08
N GLU A 59 22.20 27.42 13.85
CA GLU A 59 21.78 26.56 12.75
C GLU A 59 22.83 25.47 12.51
N HIS A 60 22.55 24.27 13.03
CA HIS A 60 23.19 23.07 12.53
C HIS A 60 22.68 22.77 11.12
N LEU A 61 23.58 22.46 10.19
CA LEU A 61 23.16 22.04 8.85
C LEU A 61 22.30 20.79 8.98
N THR A 62 21.01 20.96 8.68
CA THR A 62 19.99 19.94 8.89
C THR A 62 19.31 19.63 7.57
N ALA A 63 19.35 18.36 7.17
CA ALA A 63 18.53 17.84 6.09
C ALA A 63 17.37 17.02 6.68
N ARG A 64 16.18 17.13 6.09
CA ARG A 64 14.99 16.39 6.50
C ARG A 64 14.36 15.69 5.30
N VAL A 65 13.77 14.52 5.55
CA VAL A 65 12.95 13.81 4.58
C VAL A 65 11.78 13.16 5.30
N THR A 66 10.58 13.27 4.73
CA THR A 66 9.40 12.55 5.21
C THR A 66 9.26 11.26 4.43
N LEU A 67 9.13 10.14 5.13
CA LEU A 67 8.97 8.83 4.50
C LEU A 67 7.54 8.68 3.98
N ASP A 68 7.40 8.44 2.67
CA ASP A 68 6.12 8.08 2.04
C ASP A 68 6.11 6.57 1.79
N VAL A 69 5.49 5.83 2.72
CA VAL A 69 5.37 4.37 2.65
C VAL A 69 4.08 4.03 1.93
N HIS A 70 4.19 3.36 0.78
CA HIS A 70 3.03 2.88 0.03
C HIS A 70 2.66 1.48 0.51
N TYR A 71 1.37 1.27 0.78
CA TYR A 71 0.86 0.00 1.27
C TYR A 71 -0.60 -0.19 0.84
N PRO A 72 -1.04 -1.44 0.63
CA PRO A 72 -2.40 -1.71 0.20
C PRO A 72 -3.43 -1.32 1.27
N PRO A 73 -4.67 -1.00 0.87
CA PRO A 73 -5.76 -0.83 1.82
C PRO A 73 -6.08 -2.15 2.55
N GLY A 74 -6.96 -2.08 3.54
CA GLY A 74 -7.61 -3.22 4.17
C GLY A 74 -8.70 -3.81 3.29
N ALA A 75 -9.11 -5.05 3.57
CA ALA A 75 -10.09 -5.75 2.74
C ALA A 75 -11.41 -4.97 2.68
N PRO A 76 -12.05 -4.91 1.51
CA PRO A 76 -13.37 -4.29 1.39
C PRO A 76 -14.38 -5.06 2.22
N GLU A 77 -15.24 -4.34 2.92
CA GLU A 77 -16.38 -4.86 3.67
C GLU A 77 -17.64 -4.54 2.87
N ILE A 78 -18.40 -5.57 2.48
CA ILE A 78 -19.68 -5.40 1.80
C ILE A 78 -20.82 -5.59 2.80
N THR A 79 -21.75 -4.64 2.82
CA THR A 79 -22.96 -4.67 3.65
C THR A 79 -24.19 -4.28 2.84
N GLY A 80 -25.38 -4.54 3.36
CA GLY A 80 -26.65 -4.22 2.69
C GLY A 80 -27.34 -5.42 2.01
N TYR A 81 -26.79 -6.62 2.20
CA TYR A 81 -27.40 -7.89 1.82
C TYR A 81 -27.41 -8.85 3.00
N THR A 82 -28.32 -9.83 2.98
CA THR A 82 -28.28 -11.02 3.84
C THR A 82 -28.24 -12.24 2.94
N GLU A 83 -27.27 -13.14 3.16
CA GLU A 83 -27.16 -14.36 2.34
C GLU A 83 -28.43 -15.21 2.47
N GLY A 84 -29.02 -15.58 1.33
CA GLY A 84 -30.28 -16.32 1.26
C GLY A 84 -31.54 -15.48 1.44
N GLU A 85 -31.44 -14.15 1.53
CA GLU A 85 -32.60 -13.26 1.52
C GLU A 85 -33.31 -13.29 0.17
N THR A 86 -34.62 -13.53 0.15
CA THR A 86 -35.42 -13.37 -1.06
C THR A 86 -35.83 -11.91 -1.23
N VAL A 87 -35.33 -11.27 -2.29
CA VAL A 87 -35.70 -9.90 -2.69
C VAL A 87 -36.72 -9.92 -3.83
N ARG A 88 -37.60 -8.92 -3.88
CA ARG A 88 -38.63 -8.80 -4.94
C ARG A 88 -38.22 -7.77 -5.96
N ALA A 89 -38.57 -8.02 -7.22
CA ALA A 89 -38.44 -7.00 -8.25
C ALA A 89 -39.25 -5.75 -7.87
N GLY A 90 -38.63 -4.58 -8.03
CA GLY A 90 -39.17 -3.29 -7.57
C GLY A 90 -38.74 -2.86 -6.16
N ASP A 91 -38.11 -3.74 -5.38
CA ASP A 91 -37.55 -3.36 -4.08
C ASP A 91 -36.36 -2.40 -4.28
N ARG A 92 -36.22 -1.40 -3.40
CA ARG A 92 -35.02 -0.55 -3.36
C ARG A 92 -34.03 -1.14 -2.36
N LYS A 93 -32.80 -1.39 -2.83
CA LYS A 93 -31.70 -1.89 -2.01
C LYS A 93 -30.49 -0.98 -2.13
N THR A 94 -29.66 -1.02 -1.10
CA THR A 94 -28.38 -0.32 -1.08
C THR A 94 -27.30 -1.33 -0.71
N LEU A 95 -26.32 -1.49 -1.59
CA LEU A 95 -25.10 -2.22 -1.28
C LEU A 95 -24.00 -1.22 -0.96
N THR A 96 -23.39 -1.37 0.21
CA THR A 96 -22.28 -0.53 0.66
C THR A 96 -21.00 -1.32 0.60
N CYS A 97 -20.00 -0.81 -0.11
CA CYS A 97 -18.64 -1.34 -0.09
C CYS A 97 -17.73 -0.33 0.59
N ARG A 98 -17.03 -0.74 1.65
CA ARG A 98 -16.11 0.12 2.41
C ARG A 98 -14.74 -0.51 2.52
N SER A 99 -13.70 0.22 2.09
CA SER A 99 -12.30 -0.19 2.25
C SER A 99 -11.51 0.83 3.08
N ARG A 100 -10.77 0.36 4.08
CA ARG A 100 -10.09 1.20 5.08
C ARG A 100 -8.58 1.21 4.90
N GLY A 101 -7.93 2.34 5.16
CA GLY A 101 -6.49 2.48 5.07
C GLY A 101 -5.97 2.47 3.63
N GLY A 102 -4.69 2.17 3.50
CA GLY A 102 -3.96 2.26 2.25
C GLY A 102 -3.30 3.62 2.07
N ASN A 103 -2.14 3.61 1.43
CA ASN A 103 -1.49 4.81 0.95
C ASN A 103 -1.07 4.59 -0.51
N PRO A 104 -1.76 5.22 -1.49
CA PRO A 104 -2.91 6.12 -1.31
C PRO A 104 -4.20 5.39 -0.88
N LEU A 105 -5.24 6.15 -0.51
CA LEU A 105 -6.58 5.60 -0.30
C LEU A 105 -7.15 4.99 -1.60
N PRO A 106 -7.88 3.87 -1.50
CA PRO A 106 -8.35 3.14 -2.66
C PRO A 106 -9.48 3.87 -3.39
N GLU A 107 -9.74 3.42 -4.61
CA GLU A 107 -10.96 3.75 -5.37
C GLU A 107 -11.91 2.56 -5.28
N VAL A 108 -13.20 2.82 -5.04
CA VAL A 108 -14.18 1.76 -4.74
C VAL A 108 -15.26 1.74 -5.82
N PHE A 109 -15.37 0.66 -6.59
CA PHE A 109 -16.26 0.57 -7.75
C PHE A 109 -17.10 -0.70 -7.71
N TRP A 110 -18.39 -0.59 -8.03
CA TRP A 110 -19.25 -1.75 -8.11
C TRP A 110 -19.22 -2.40 -9.48
N TYR A 111 -19.19 -3.72 -9.49
CA TYR A 111 -19.36 -4.56 -10.66
C TYR A 111 -20.55 -5.49 -10.47
N LYS A 112 -21.35 -5.65 -11.53
CA LYS A 112 -22.40 -6.66 -11.63
C LYS A 112 -22.07 -7.56 -12.81
N ASP A 113 -21.90 -8.85 -12.54
CA ASP A 113 -21.58 -9.87 -13.55
C ASP A 113 -20.40 -9.46 -14.47
N GLY A 114 -19.35 -8.91 -13.85
CA GLY A 114 -18.14 -8.43 -14.53
C GLY A 114 -18.27 -7.06 -15.21
N THR A 115 -19.44 -6.42 -15.19
CA THR A 115 -19.66 -5.09 -15.77
C THR A 115 -19.65 -4.01 -14.70
N GLN A 116 -18.85 -2.95 -14.89
CA GLN A 116 -18.79 -1.84 -13.95
C GLN A 116 -20.09 -1.03 -13.97
N ILE A 117 -20.79 -1.00 -12.84
CA ILE A 117 -22.13 -0.40 -12.70
C ILE A 117 -22.13 0.90 -11.91
N ASP A 118 -21.16 1.12 -11.02
CA ASP A 118 -21.06 2.36 -10.27
C ASP A 118 -19.60 2.76 -9.95
N LYS A 119 -19.32 4.06 -10.06
CA LYS A 119 -18.02 4.67 -9.77
C LYS A 119 -18.09 5.82 -8.76
N ASN A 120 -19.24 6.05 -8.14
CA ASN A 120 -19.54 7.23 -7.34
C ASN A 120 -19.12 7.05 -5.88
N PHE A 121 -17.84 6.77 -5.67
CA PHE A 121 -17.29 6.56 -4.34
C PHE A 121 -16.84 7.85 -3.67
N ILE A 122 -16.79 7.83 -2.35
CA ILE A 122 -16.37 8.94 -1.51
C ILE A 122 -15.07 8.55 -0.78
N LYS A 123 -14.05 9.42 -0.85
CA LYS A 123 -12.83 9.29 -0.03
C LYS A 123 -12.98 10.07 1.27
N HIS A 124 -12.89 9.37 2.39
CA HIS A 124 -12.71 9.95 3.71
C HIS A 124 -11.23 9.89 4.12
N ARG A 125 -10.85 10.53 5.23
CA ARG A 125 -9.45 10.58 5.69
C ARG A 125 -8.76 9.21 5.85
N LYS A 126 -9.52 8.16 6.20
CA LYS A 126 -8.99 6.83 6.54
C LYS A 126 -9.64 5.68 5.76
N TYR A 127 -10.60 5.95 4.89
CA TYR A 127 -11.33 4.92 4.16
C TYR A 127 -12.00 5.50 2.93
N ALA A 128 -12.33 4.64 1.97
CA ALA A 128 -13.20 4.97 0.85
C ALA A 128 -14.46 4.12 0.93
N VAL A 129 -15.59 4.66 0.47
CA VAL A 129 -16.90 4.00 0.51
C VAL A 129 -17.65 4.24 -0.78
N ASN A 130 -18.37 3.22 -1.26
CA ASN A 130 -19.30 3.32 -2.38
C ASN A 130 -20.65 2.69 -1.97
N ASP A 131 -21.67 3.54 -1.88
CA ASP A 131 -23.06 3.16 -1.60
C ASP A 131 -23.84 3.10 -2.91
N TYR A 132 -24.05 1.88 -3.42
CA TYR A 132 -24.81 1.64 -4.65
C TYR A 132 -26.27 1.39 -4.33
N GLU A 133 -27.11 2.39 -4.61
CA GLU A 133 -28.56 2.27 -4.52
C GLU A 133 -29.15 1.86 -5.87
N PHE A 134 -29.99 0.83 -5.86
CA PHE A 134 -30.64 0.31 -7.06
C PHE A 134 -32.04 -0.23 -6.77
N GLU A 135 -32.84 -0.31 -7.82
CA GLU A 135 -34.12 -1.01 -7.83
C GLU A 135 -33.91 -2.42 -8.34
N VAL A 136 -34.28 -3.43 -7.54
CA VAL A 136 -34.12 -4.84 -7.87
C VAL A 136 -34.89 -5.17 -9.14
N GLN A 137 -34.19 -5.76 -10.11
CA GLN A 137 -34.70 -6.23 -11.38
C GLN A 137 -34.67 -7.75 -11.44
N ALA A 138 -35.43 -8.35 -12.36
CA ALA A 138 -35.36 -9.81 -12.60
C ALA A 138 -33.93 -10.26 -13.00
N SER A 139 -33.15 -9.38 -13.63
CA SER A 139 -31.74 -9.61 -13.97
C SER A 139 -30.80 -9.66 -12.76
N ASP A 140 -31.27 -9.34 -11.55
CA ASP A 140 -30.49 -9.44 -10.32
C ASP A 140 -30.54 -10.83 -9.70
N ASN A 141 -31.45 -11.70 -10.17
CA ASN A 141 -31.55 -13.06 -9.66
C ASN A 141 -30.26 -13.84 -9.95
N MET A 142 -29.54 -14.24 -8.89
CA MET A 142 -28.21 -14.87 -8.96
C MET A 142 -27.09 -13.98 -9.55
N ALA A 143 -27.33 -12.67 -9.70
CA ALA A 143 -26.30 -11.75 -10.16
C ALA A 143 -25.18 -11.63 -9.13
N LYS A 144 -23.94 -11.52 -9.62
CA LYS A 144 -22.77 -11.39 -8.77
C LYS A 144 -22.36 -9.94 -8.64
N TYR A 145 -22.43 -9.44 -7.41
CA TYR A 145 -21.96 -8.11 -7.05
C TYR A 145 -20.55 -8.19 -6.49
N GLU A 146 -19.60 -7.62 -7.21
CA GLU A 146 -18.17 -7.79 -6.96
C GLU A 146 -17.44 -6.43 -6.89
N PHE A 147 -16.25 -6.46 -6.29
CA PHE A 147 -15.32 -5.34 -6.25
C PHE A 147 -13.97 -5.76 -6.86
N ALA A 148 -13.61 -5.14 -7.98
CA ALA A 148 -12.33 -5.36 -8.65
C ALA A 148 -11.23 -4.45 -8.07
N PRO A 149 -9.95 -4.85 -8.14
CA PRO A 149 -8.86 -3.99 -7.68
C PRO A 149 -8.79 -2.74 -8.57
N SER A 150 -8.68 -1.55 -7.96
CA SER A 150 -8.63 -0.30 -8.72
C SER A 150 -7.23 0.01 -9.25
N ARG A 151 -6.20 -0.57 -8.63
CA ARG A 151 -4.79 -0.33 -8.95
C ARG A 151 -3.96 -1.58 -8.77
N VAL A 152 -2.92 -1.68 -9.61
CA VAL A 152 -1.79 -2.59 -9.43
C VAL A 152 -0.52 -1.74 -9.33
N SER A 153 0.36 -2.07 -8.39
CA SER A 153 1.64 -1.39 -8.21
C SER A 153 2.80 -2.37 -8.28
N ILE A 154 3.91 -1.90 -8.85
CA ILE A 154 5.19 -2.61 -8.81
C ILE A 154 6.10 -1.81 -7.89
N ASN A 155 6.63 -2.48 -6.87
CA ASN A 155 7.57 -1.88 -5.92
C ASN A 155 8.92 -2.58 -6.03
N GLY A 156 9.99 -1.80 -6.03
CA GLY A 156 11.37 -2.27 -6.12
C GLY A 156 12.31 -1.15 -6.59
N PRO A 157 13.63 -1.40 -6.57
CA PRO A 157 14.60 -0.45 -7.09
C PRO A 157 14.44 -0.28 -8.61
N THR A 158 14.54 0.97 -9.08
CA THR A 158 14.54 1.30 -10.52
C THR A 158 15.95 1.31 -11.13
N GLU A 159 16.98 1.28 -10.29
CA GLU A 159 18.39 1.27 -10.67
C GLU A 159 19.16 0.31 -9.76
N ALA A 160 20.14 -0.42 -10.31
CA ALA A 160 20.96 -1.37 -9.59
C ALA A 160 22.36 -1.50 -10.22
N LYS A 161 23.35 -1.90 -9.42
CA LYS A 161 24.71 -2.20 -9.85
C LYS A 161 24.87 -3.69 -10.15
N VAL A 162 25.95 -4.02 -10.87
CA VAL A 162 26.33 -5.43 -11.11
C VAL A 162 26.52 -6.13 -9.76
N ALA A 163 25.90 -7.31 -9.62
CA ALA A 163 25.87 -8.14 -8.42
C ALA A 163 24.98 -7.64 -7.26
N ASP A 164 24.17 -6.60 -7.46
CA ASP A 164 23.13 -6.25 -6.48
C ASP A 164 22.06 -7.35 -6.40
N ILE A 165 21.62 -7.64 -5.17
CA ILE A 165 20.43 -8.47 -4.93
C ILE A 165 19.23 -7.53 -4.84
N ILE A 166 18.34 -7.60 -5.83
CA ILE A 166 17.14 -6.76 -5.87
C ILE A 166 15.89 -7.58 -5.58
N SER A 167 14.89 -6.94 -4.99
CA SER A 167 13.56 -7.49 -4.78
C SER A 167 12.53 -6.64 -5.50
N ILE A 168 11.74 -7.28 -6.36
CA ILE A 168 10.62 -6.66 -7.07
C ILE A 168 9.35 -7.36 -6.60
N SER A 169 8.32 -6.57 -6.29
CA SER A 169 7.01 -7.07 -5.89
C SER A 169 5.94 -6.44 -6.76
N CYS A 170 4.90 -7.22 -7.08
CA CYS A 170 3.68 -6.76 -7.74
C CYS A 170 2.53 -6.95 -6.76
N ILE A 171 1.78 -5.88 -6.50
CA ILE A 171 0.69 -5.87 -5.53
C ILE A 171 -0.54 -5.28 -6.23
N ALA A 172 -1.62 -6.07 -6.29
CA ALA A 172 -2.94 -5.53 -6.60
C ALA A 172 -3.57 -4.99 -5.30
N GLU A 173 -4.35 -3.93 -5.42
CA GLU A 173 -5.25 -3.54 -4.34
C GLU A 173 -6.23 -4.67 -3.99
N ASN A 174 -6.85 -4.60 -2.82
CA ASN A 174 -7.77 -5.65 -2.43
C ASN A 174 -8.95 -5.73 -3.39
N SER A 175 -9.52 -6.91 -3.48
CA SER A 175 -10.60 -7.25 -4.38
C SER A 175 -11.48 -8.29 -3.73
N ASN A 176 -12.72 -8.35 -4.19
CA ASN A 176 -13.67 -9.33 -3.75
C ASN A 176 -14.52 -9.83 -4.93
N PRO A 177 -14.29 -11.05 -5.45
CA PRO A 177 -13.37 -12.08 -4.92
C PRO A 177 -11.88 -11.70 -5.02
N PRO A 178 -10.98 -12.42 -4.32
CA PRO A 178 -9.55 -12.13 -4.39
C PRO A 178 -8.99 -12.27 -5.81
N SER A 179 -8.18 -11.30 -6.22
CA SER A 179 -7.53 -11.30 -7.53
C SER A 179 -6.32 -12.22 -7.57
N ASP A 180 -6.13 -12.86 -8.73
CA ASP A 180 -4.88 -13.55 -9.06
C ASP A 180 -3.84 -12.53 -9.54
N VAL A 181 -2.65 -12.55 -8.94
CA VAL A 181 -1.56 -11.63 -9.26
C VAL A 181 -0.35 -12.41 -9.76
N ASN A 182 0.13 -12.06 -10.94
CA ASN A 182 1.30 -12.68 -11.58
C ASN A 182 2.34 -11.61 -11.93
N LEU A 183 3.58 -11.78 -11.47
CA LEU A 183 4.71 -10.95 -11.88
C LEU A 183 5.30 -11.52 -13.17
N VAL A 184 5.52 -10.66 -14.17
CA VAL A 184 6.03 -11.05 -15.49
C VAL A 184 7.19 -10.13 -15.87
N ILE A 185 8.28 -10.69 -16.38
CA ILE A 185 9.45 -9.97 -16.89
C ILE A 185 9.58 -10.28 -18.38
N ASN A 186 9.47 -9.26 -19.24
CA ASN A 186 9.53 -9.40 -20.70
C ASN A 186 8.59 -10.50 -21.27
N GLY A 187 7.40 -10.64 -20.69
CA GLY A 187 6.41 -11.64 -21.10
C GLY A 187 6.60 -13.04 -20.48
N GLN A 188 7.61 -13.26 -19.65
CA GLN A 188 7.86 -14.55 -18.98
C GLN A 188 7.73 -14.47 -17.46
N THR A 189 7.18 -15.52 -16.84
CA THR A 189 7.12 -15.63 -15.38
C THR A 189 8.53 -15.91 -14.84
N PRO A 190 9.08 -15.07 -13.94
CA PRO A 190 10.44 -15.25 -13.46
C PRO A 190 10.56 -16.52 -12.59
N PRO A 191 11.70 -17.24 -12.67
CA PRO A 191 11.94 -18.42 -11.83
C PRO A 191 11.86 -18.05 -10.35
N GLY A 192 11.09 -18.82 -9.56
CA GLY A 192 10.94 -18.59 -8.13
C GLY A 192 9.95 -17.48 -7.75
N ALA A 193 9.24 -16.88 -8.71
CA ALA A 193 8.10 -16.03 -8.41
C ALA A 193 7.03 -16.82 -7.65
N THR A 194 6.64 -16.32 -6.47
CA THR A 194 5.55 -16.89 -5.69
C THR A 194 4.46 -15.83 -5.54
N SER A 195 3.23 -16.16 -5.92
CA SER A 195 2.06 -15.33 -5.63
C SER A 195 1.36 -15.87 -4.39
N ARG A 196 0.87 -14.96 -3.54
CA ARG A 196 0.06 -15.30 -2.36
C ARG A 196 -1.22 -14.51 -2.40
N THR A 197 -2.34 -15.20 -2.54
CA THR A 197 -3.68 -14.64 -2.44
C THR A 197 -4.21 -14.88 -1.04
N TYR A 198 -4.48 -13.81 -0.30
CA TYR A 198 -5.08 -13.90 1.03
C TYR A 198 -6.60 -13.82 0.92
N LYS A 199 -7.32 -14.89 1.30
CA LYS A 199 -8.78 -14.85 1.47
C LYS A 199 -9.10 -14.21 2.80
N VAL A 200 -10.02 -13.24 2.82
CA VAL A 200 -10.60 -12.69 4.06
C VAL A 200 -12.02 -13.24 4.19
N GLU A 201 -12.36 -13.77 5.35
CA GLU A 201 -13.46 -14.72 5.61
C GLU A 201 -14.91 -14.22 5.38
N HIS A 202 -15.14 -13.01 4.85
CA HIS A 202 -16.50 -12.44 4.71
C HIS A 202 -16.77 -11.79 3.34
N GLY A 203 -16.41 -12.50 2.25
CA GLY A 203 -16.26 -11.90 0.93
C GLY A 203 -17.13 -12.46 -0.20
N VAL A 204 -18.33 -12.98 0.01
CA VAL A 204 -19.24 -13.19 -1.14
C VAL A 204 -20.66 -12.87 -0.71
N GLY A 205 -21.27 -11.90 -1.39
CA GLY A 205 -22.71 -11.67 -1.32
C GLY A 205 -23.35 -12.16 -2.61
N THR A 206 -23.98 -13.32 -2.54
CA THR A 206 -24.95 -13.77 -3.54
C THR A 206 -26.33 -13.37 -3.05
N LEU A 207 -27.04 -12.58 -3.86
CA LEU A 207 -28.48 -12.38 -3.74
C LEU A 207 -29.21 -13.52 -4.47
#